data_AF-G0Z051-F1
#
_entry.id   AF-G0Z051-F1
#
_cell.length_a   1.000
_cell.length_b   1.000
_cell.length_c   1.000
_cell.angle_alpha   90.00
_cell.angle_beta   90.00
_cell.angle_gamma   90.00
#
_symmetry.space_group_name_H-M   'P 1'
#
loop_
_entity.id
_entity.type
_entity.pdbx_description
1 polymer ?
#
loop_
_entity_poly.entity_id
_entity_poly.type
_entity_poly.pdbx_seq_one_letter_code
_entity_poly.pdbx_strand_id
1 'polypeptide(L)'
;EGLHGYNGTLIGLLIALFSVKGDWYWWLLLPVSIVSIASTILSSAYASMMEGMDLPVFTLPFNTLLTLYMAATGHSNPHFPHVLIQPLTVAQNISWPDLNVTLLLRAIPVGVGQVYGCDNPWSGGVIIFALAISSPFLCLHAVIGSCVGILAGLSLASPFNNIYNGLWGYN
;
A
#
# COMPACT_ATOMS: atom_id res chain seq x y z
N GLU A 1 9.74 -19.50 -5.20
CA GLU A 1 9.93 -18.31 -4.33
C GLU A 1 9.19 -17.05 -4.79
N GLY A 2 8.77 -16.90 -6.06
CA GLY A 2 7.88 -15.78 -6.45
C GLY A 2 8.51 -14.38 -6.36
N LEU A 3 9.82 -14.29 -6.14
CA LEU A 3 10.57 -13.06 -5.85
C LEU A 3 10.55 -12.00 -6.96
N HIS A 4 10.26 -12.39 -8.19
CA HIS A 4 10.14 -11.44 -9.32
C HIS A 4 8.69 -11.02 -9.60
N GLY A 5 7.70 -11.65 -8.95
CA GLY A 5 6.28 -11.41 -9.22
C GLY A 5 5.64 -10.36 -8.30
N TYR A 6 6.01 -10.33 -7.01
CA TYR A 6 5.29 -9.54 -6.01
C TYR A 6 5.34 -8.02 -6.28
N ASN A 7 6.47 -7.49 -6.77
CA ASN A 7 6.56 -6.08 -7.16
C ASN A 7 5.58 -5.76 -8.31
N GLY A 8 5.47 -6.63 -9.31
CA GLY A 8 4.49 -6.50 -10.40
C GLY A 8 3.05 -6.59 -9.92
N THR A 9 2.75 -7.47 -8.95
CA THR A 9 1.42 -7.56 -8.33
C THR A 9 1.02 -6.24 -7.67
N LEU A 10 1.91 -5.64 -6.87
CA LEU A 10 1.65 -4.36 -6.21
C LEU A 10 1.49 -3.21 -7.22
N ILE A 11 2.32 -3.19 -8.27
CA ILE A 11 2.20 -2.21 -9.37
C ILE A 11 0.81 -2.28 -10.00
N GLY A 12 0.35 -3.48 -10.39
CA GLY A 12 -0.95 -3.64 -11.03
C GLY A 12 -2.11 -3.17 -10.15
N LEU A 13 -2.10 -3.55 -8.87
CA LEU A 13 -3.13 -3.16 -7.91
C LEU A 13 -3.15 -1.65 -7.68
N LEU A 14 -2.00 -1.02 -7.47
CA LEU A 14 -1.96 0.39 -7.05
C LEU A 14 -2.06 1.37 -8.24
N ILE A 15 -1.61 0.98 -9.43
CA ILE A 15 -1.94 1.74 -10.64
C ILE A 15 -3.45 1.76 -10.87
N ALA A 16 -4.15 0.65 -10.64
CA ALA A 16 -5.60 0.60 -10.71
C ALA A 16 -6.25 1.44 -9.60
N LEU A 17 -5.82 1.27 -8.35
CA LEU A 17 -6.34 2.00 -7.19
C LEU A 17 -6.26 3.52 -7.36
N PHE A 18 -5.14 4.01 -7.90
CA PHE A 18 -4.92 5.45 -8.06
C PHE A 18 -5.49 6.03 -9.36
N SER A 19 -6.08 5.24 -10.25
CA SER A 19 -6.67 5.72 -11.50
C SER A 19 -8.02 6.40 -11.26
N VAL A 20 -8.24 7.59 -11.81
CA VAL A 20 -9.58 8.24 -11.75
C VAL A 20 -10.50 7.82 -12.90
N LYS A 21 -10.03 6.97 -13.83
CA LYS A 21 -10.88 6.42 -14.90
C LYS A 21 -11.85 5.34 -14.39
N GLY A 22 -11.69 4.90 -13.14
CA GLY A 22 -12.56 3.92 -12.48
C GLY A 22 -12.32 2.49 -12.97
N ASP A 23 -13.25 1.61 -12.57
CA ASP A 23 -13.19 0.19 -12.86
C ASP A 23 -13.28 -0.10 -14.37
N TRP A 24 -12.67 -1.20 -14.80
CA TRP A 24 -12.74 -1.72 -16.18
C TRP A 24 -12.18 -0.78 -17.26
N TYR A 25 -11.32 0.17 -16.91
CA TYR A 25 -10.57 0.96 -17.89
C TYR A 25 -9.45 0.12 -18.54
N TRP A 26 -9.80 -0.66 -19.57
CA TRP A 26 -8.91 -1.63 -20.21
C TRP A 26 -7.57 -1.08 -20.72
N TRP A 27 -7.54 0.20 -21.11
CA TRP A 27 -6.30 0.86 -21.52
C TRP A 27 -5.23 0.87 -20.43
N LEU A 28 -5.62 0.74 -19.15
CA LEU A 28 -4.70 0.68 -18.02
C LEU A 28 -3.84 -0.61 -18.01
N LEU A 29 -4.25 -1.66 -18.72
CA LEU A 29 -3.44 -2.87 -18.87
C LEU A 29 -2.09 -2.59 -19.54
N LEU A 30 -2.02 -1.59 -20.43
CA LEU A 30 -0.79 -1.22 -21.13
C LEU A 30 0.27 -0.66 -20.16
N PRO A 31 0.02 0.44 -19.40
CA PRO A 31 1.00 0.92 -18.44
C PRO A 31 1.27 -0.11 -17.33
N VAL A 32 0.26 -0.85 -16.85
CA VAL A 32 0.48 -1.93 -15.86
C VAL A 32 1.48 -2.96 -16.37
N SER A 33 1.34 -3.42 -17.61
CA SER A 33 2.23 -4.42 -18.20
C SER A 33 3.66 -3.88 -18.34
N ILE A 34 3.82 -2.67 -18.88
CA ILE A 34 5.13 -2.06 -19.10
C ILE A 34 5.85 -1.83 -17.76
N VAL A 35 5.16 -1.25 -16.78
CA VAL A 35 5.74 -0.93 -15.47
C VAL A 35 6.07 -2.22 -14.71
N SER A 36 5.23 -3.27 -14.84
CA SER A 36 5.51 -4.59 -14.25
C SER A 36 6.76 -5.25 -14.85
N ILE A 37 6.95 -5.17 -16.18
CA ILE A 37 8.19 -5.64 -16.84
C ILE A 37 9.40 -4.84 -16.36
N ALA A 38 9.28 -3.52 -16.24
CA ALA A 38 10.35 -2.69 -15.71
C ALA A 38 10.72 -3.07 -14.26
N SER A 39 9.76 -3.56 -13.47
CA SER A 39 10.01 -3.95 -12.07
C SER A 39 10.93 -5.14 -11.92
N THR A 40 10.92 -6.10 -12.86
CA THR A 40 11.83 -7.24 -12.81
C THR A 40 13.26 -6.83 -13.15
N ILE A 41 13.43 -5.93 -14.13
CA ILE A 41 14.73 -5.35 -14.50
C ILE A 41 15.28 -4.50 -13.35
N LEU A 42 14.43 -3.67 -12.72
CA LEU A 42 14.86 -2.84 -11.60
C LEU A 42 15.18 -3.68 -10.35
N SER A 43 14.45 -4.79 -10.15
CA SER A 43 14.76 -5.74 -9.07
C SER A 43 16.16 -6.33 -9.20
N SER A 44 16.59 -6.69 -10.41
CA SER A 44 17.95 -7.24 -10.62
C SER A 44 19.03 -6.17 -10.42
N ALA A 45 18.78 -4.92 -10.83
CA ALA A 45 19.69 -3.82 -10.57
C ALA A 45 19.87 -3.56 -9.06
N TYR A 46 18.78 -3.47 -8.30
CA TYR A 46 18.87 -3.31 -6.84
C TYR A 46 19.51 -4.52 -6.16
N ALA A 47 19.21 -5.74 -6.60
CA ALA A 47 19.85 -6.94 -6.06
C ALA A 47 21.37 -6.87 -6.21
N SER A 48 21.85 -6.50 -7.40
CA SER A 48 23.29 -6.34 -7.66
C SER A 48 23.94 -5.26 -6.79
N MET A 49 23.24 -4.15 -6.53
CA MET A 49 23.74 -3.09 -5.64
C MET A 49 23.75 -3.50 -4.16
N MET A 50 22.80 -4.33 -3.73
CA MET A 50 22.62 -4.73 -2.33
C MET A 50 23.34 -6.03 -1.95
N GLU A 51 23.81 -6.78 -2.94
CA GLU A 51 24.51 -8.07 -2.75
C GLU A 51 25.72 -7.94 -1.81
N GLY A 52 26.49 -6.86 -1.92
CA GLY A 52 27.64 -6.61 -1.04
C GLY A 52 27.27 -6.34 0.42
N MET A 53 25.99 -6.09 0.73
CA MET A 53 25.48 -5.78 2.08
C MET A 53 24.59 -6.89 2.66
N ASP A 54 24.36 -7.99 1.92
CA ASP A 54 23.45 -9.09 2.29
C ASP A 54 22.02 -8.62 2.64
N LEU A 55 21.54 -7.58 1.93
CA LEU A 55 20.21 -7.01 2.12
C LEU A 55 19.24 -7.46 1.02
N PRO A 56 17.97 -7.78 1.35
CA PRO A 56 16.95 -8.05 0.36
C PRO A 56 16.44 -6.76 -0.28
N VAL A 57 15.98 -6.86 -1.53
CA VAL A 57 15.48 -5.72 -2.33
C VAL A 57 14.13 -5.16 -1.85
N PHE A 58 13.34 -5.96 -1.12
CA PHE A 58 11.99 -5.63 -0.67
C PHE A 58 11.13 -5.02 -1.79
N THR A 59 10.23 -4.10 -1.44
CA THR A 59 9.30 -3.43 -2.37
C THR A 59 9.90 -2.17 -3.01
N LEU A 60 11.22 -1.99 -2.99
CA LEU A 60 11.89 -0.84 -3.62
C LEU A 60 11.62 -0.73 -5.14
N PRO A 61 11.64 -1.82 -5.93
CA PRO A 61 11.33 -1.75 -7.36
C PRO A 61 9.92 -1.23 -7.60
N PHE A 62 8.95 -1.74 -6.84
CA PHE A 62 7.56 -1.27 -6.86
C PHE A 62 7.47 0.22 -6.51
N ASN A 63 8.04 0.66 -5.38
CA ASN A 63 7.91 2.05 -4.91
C ASN A 63 8.55 3.05 -5.89
N THR A 64 9.74 2.74 -6.41
CA THR A 64 10.43 3.58 -7.38
C THR A 64 9.61 3.72 -8.66
N LEU A 65 9.11 2.61 -9.20
CA LEU A 65 8.36 2.63 -10.46
C LEU A 65 6.97 3.21 -10.33
N LEU A 66 6.25 2.92 -9.24
CA LEU A 66 4.94 3.53 -8.99
C LEU A 66 5.10 5.05 -8.86
N THR A 67 6.11 5.52 -8.12
CA THR A 67 6.38 6.96 -7.96
C THR A 67 6.73 7.60 -9.31
N LEU A 68 7.60 6.97 -10.09
CA LEU A 68 7.97 7.46 -11.42
C LEU A 68 6.76 7.51 -12.37
N TYR A 69 5.93 6.46 -12.35
CA TYR A 69 4.72 6.40 -13.15
C TYR A 69 3.75 7.53 -12.78
N MET A 70 3.44 7.68 -11.48
CA MET A 70 2.54 8.72 -10.99
C MET A 70 3.06 10.13 -11.29
N ALA A 71 4.38 10.35 -11.25
CA ALA A 71 5.02 11.61 -11.62
C ALA A 71 4.96 11.89 -13.13
N ALA A 72 5.10 10.85 -13.96
CA ALA A 72 5.10 10.97 -15.42
C ALA A 72 3.71 11.23 -16.00
N THR A 73 2.66 10.64 -15.43
CA THR A 73 1.28 10.83 -15.87
C THR A 73 0.65 12.03 -15.17
N GLY A 74 0.64 12.04 -13.84
CA GLY A 74 0.00 13.08 -13.03
C GLY A 74 -1.54 13.08 -13.10
N HIS A 75 -2.16 13.98 -12.35
CA HIS A 75 -3.63 14.12 -12.29
C HIS A 75 -4.24 14.60 -13.62
N SER A 76 -3.54 15.48 -14.35
CA SER A 76 -4.06 16.13 -15.56
C SER A 76 -3.78 15.37 -16.85
N ASN A 77 -3.30 14.12 -16.77
CA ASN A 77 -3.05 13.31 -17.98
C ASN A 77 -4.36 13.03 -18.74
N PRO A 78 -4.42 13.22 -20.07
CA PRO A 78 -5.64 12.91 -20.84
C PRO A 78 -6.03 11.43 -20.79
N HIS A 79 -5.03 10.53 -20.78
CA HIS A 79 -5.22 9.09 -20.94
C HIS A 79 -5.16 8.32 -19.63
N PHE A 80 -4.21 8.65 -18.75
CA PHE A 80 -3.96 7.93 -17.50
C PHE A 80 -3.93 8.89 -16.30
N PRO A 81 -5.02 9.63 -16.01
CA PRO A 81 -5.08 10.53 -14.88
C PRO A 81 -5.15 9.77 -13.55
N HIS A 82 -4.46 10.29 -12.53
CA HIS A 82 -4.48 9.74 -11.17
C HIS A 82 -5.24 10.59 -10.17
N VAL A 83 -5.57 10.00 -9.02
CA VAL A 83 -6.15 10.72 -7.90
C VAL A 83 -5.27 11.91 -7.51
N LEU A 84 -5.92 13.03 -7.20
CA LEU A 84 -5.23 14.24 -6.83
C LEU A 84 -4.74 14.12 -5.38
N ILE A 85 -3.43 14.01 -5.20
CA ILE A 85 -2.79 13.99 -3.88
C ILE A 85 -2.30 15.40 -3.58
N GLN A 86 -2.77 15.97 -2.47
CA GLN A 86 -2.41 17.33 -2.04
C GLN A 86 -1.85 17.33 -0.62
N PRO A 87 -0.92 18.24 -0.32
CA PRO A 87 -0.45 18.44 1.03
C PRO A 87 -1.58 18.99 1.92
N LEU A 88 -1.55 18.63 3.19
CA LEU A 88 -2.40 19.27 4.19
C LEU A 88 -1.93 20.71 4.38
N THR A 89 -2.80 21.68 4.08
CA THR A 89 -2.52 23.11 4.22
C THR A 89 -3.06 23.71 5.51
N VAL A 90 -3.93 22.98 6.21
CA VAL A 90 -4.59 23.42 7.44
C VAL A 90 -4.57 22.29 8.46
N ALA A 91 -4.33 22.64 9.73
CA ALA A 91 -4.43 21.70 10.84
C ALA A 91 -5.83 21.09 10.90
N GLN A 92 -5.89 19.77 11.06
CA GLN A 92 -7.15 19.04 11.10
C GLN A 92 -7.75 19.15 12.51
N ASN A 93 -9.04 19.48 12.61
CA ASN A 93 -9.72 19.57 13.89
C ASN A 93 -10.09 18.15 14.37
N ILE A 94 -9.50 17.71 15.49
CA ILE A 94 -9.72 16.36 16.05
C ILE A 94 -10.44 16.50 17.37
N SER A 95 -11.59 15.85 17.46
CA SER A 95 -12.41 15.74 18.66
C SER A 95 -12.21 14.36 19.26
N TRP A 96 -11.36 14.25 20.29
CA TRP A 96 -11.05 12.99 20.98
C TRP A 96 -12.28 12.22 21.51
N PRO A 97 -13.36 12.87 21.98
CA PRO A 97 -14.59 12.17 22.34
C PRO A 97 -15.24 11.40 21.18
N ASP A 98 -14.98 11.78 19.92
CA ASP A 98 -15.54 11.12 18.73
C ASP A 98 -14.72 9.89 18.29
N LEU A 99 -13.67 9.53 19.04
CA LEU A 99 -12.88 8.33 18.79
C LEU A 99 -13.74 7.08 18.99
N ASN A 100 -13.80 6.24 17.96
CA ASN A 100 -14.61 5.04 17.94
C ASN A 100 -13.73 3.79 18.03
N VAL A 101 -13.78 3.14 19.19
CA VAL A 101 -12.97 1.94 19.47
C VAL A 101 -13.31 0.77 18.53
N THR A 102 -14.57 0.63 18.12
CA THR A 102 -14.96 -0.42 17.15
C THR A 102 -14.29 -0.19 15.80
N LEU A 103 -14.18 1.07 15.35
CA LEU A 103 -13.46 1.41 14.12
C LEU A 103 -11.95 1.22 14.26
N LEU A 104 -11.37 1.44 15.46
CA LEU A 104 -9.97 1.09 15.73
C LEU A 104 -9.72 -0.41 15.64
N LEU A 105 -10.61 -1.25 16.20
CA LEU A 105 -10.48 -2.70 16.08
C LEU A 105 -10.64 -3.16 14.62
N ARG A 106 -11.55 -2.55 13.86
CA ARG A 106 -11.68 -2.78 12.42
C ARG A 106 -10.43 -2.35 11.65
N ALA A 107 -9.73 -1.30 12.09
CA ALA A 107 -8.54 -0.80 11.42
C ALA A 107 -7.38 -1.81 11.42
N ILE A 108 -7.36 -2.77 12.35
CA ILE A 108 -6.30 -3.80 12.42
C ILE A 108 -6.27 -4.68 11.16
N PRO A 109 -7.35 -5.41 10.79
CA PRO A 109 -7.35 -6.15 9.53
C PRO A 109 -7.28 -5.24 8.31
N VAL A 110 -7.86 -4.02 8.36
CA VAL A 110 -7.77 -3.07 7.25
C VAL A 110 -6.32 -2.64 7.00
N GLY A 111 -5.53 -2.39 8.04
CA GLY A 111 -4.11 -2.05 7.90
C GLY A 111 -3.31 -3.15 7.21
N VAL A 112 -3.56 -4.42 7.55
CA VAL A 112 -2.96 -5.55 6.82
C VAL A 112 -3.44 -5.61 5.36
N GLY A 113 -4.71 -5.30 5.11
CA GLY A 113 -5.27 -5.21 3.76
C GLY A 113 -4.63 -4.11 2.89
N GLN A 114 -4.28 -2.98 3.50
CA GLN A 114 -3.67 -1.83 2.82
C GLN A 114 -2.28 -2.12 2.26
N VAL A 115 -1.61 -3.22 2.66
CA VAL A 115 -0.38 -3.72 1.99
C VAL A 115 -0.63 -3.94 0.49
N TYR A 116 -1.85 -4.32 0.12
CA TYR A 116 -2.30 -4.51 -1.26
C TYR A 116 -3.27 -3.41 -1.71
N GLY A 117 -3.38 -2.31 -0.96
CA GLY A 117 -4.31 -1.20 -1.25
C GLY A 117 -5.79 -1.55 -1.02
N CYS A 118 -6.09 -2.53 -0.17
CA CYS A 118 -7.46 -2.95 0.14
C CYS A 118 -7.95 -2.33 1.46
N ASP A 119 -9.03 -1.55 1.41
CA ASP A 119 -9.65 -0.91 2.59
C ASP A 119 -10.79 -1.74 3.23
N ASN A 120 -11.13 -2.87 2.63
CA ASN A 120 -12.16 -3.77 3.13
C ASN A 120 -11.60 -4.68 4.25
N PRO A 121 -12.18 -4.67 5.47
CA PRO A 121 -11.70 -5.50 6.58
C PRO A 121 -11.75 -7.00 6.29
N TRP A 122 -12.66 -7.45 5.42
CA TRP A 122 -12.76 -8.86 5.02
C TRP A 122 -11.58 -9.27 4.14
N SER A 123 -11.16 -8.42 3.20
CA SER A 123 -9.95 -8.65 2.39
C SER A 123 -8.71 -8.75 3.28
N GLY A 124 -8.59 -7.85 4.26
CA GLY A 124 -7.56 -7.93 5.29
C GLY A 124 -7.60 -9.22 6.11
N GLY A 125 -8.79 -9.65 6.52
CA GLY A 125 -8.99 -10.93 7.21
C GLY A 125 -8.57 -12.14 6.39
N VAL A 126 -8.84 -12.15 5.07
CA VAL A 126 -8.38 -13.19 4.15
C VAL A 126 -6.86 -13.23 4.05
N ILE A 127 -6.20 -12.06 3.99
CA ILE A 127 -4.73 -11.96 3.98
C ILE A 127 -4.14 -12.48 5.30
N ILE A 128 -4.70 -12.09 6.44
CA ILE A 128 -4.30 -12.59 7.76
C ILE A 128 -4.44 -14.11 7.83
N PHE A 129 -5.56 -14.66 7.33
CA PHE A 129 -5.78 -16.09 7.28
C PHE A 129 -4.75 -16.81 6.39
N ALA A 130 -4.43 -16.25 5.22
CA ALA A 130 -3.38 -16.79 4.35
C ALA A 130 -2.00 -16.77 5.03
N LEU A 131 -1.66 -15.70 5.76
CA LEU A 131 -0.45 -15.62 6.57
C LEU A 131 -0.46 -16.67 7.68
N ALA A 132 -1.57 -16.90 8.35
CA ALA A 132 -1.69 -17.90 9.41
C ALA A 132 -1.46 -19.33 8.89
N ILE A 133 -1.95 -19.64 7.69
CA ILE A 133 -1.69 -20.93 7.02
C ILE A 133 -0.20 -21.08 6.70
N SER A 134 0.45 -20.01 6.22
CA SER A 134 1.87 -20.06 5.85
C SER A 134 2.79 -20.09 7.06
N SER A 135 2.59 -19.20 8.02
CA SER A 135 3.35 -19.10 9.26
C SER A 135 2.57 -18.30 10.33
N PRO A 136 2.14 -18.96 11.42
CA PRO A 136 1.47 -18.27 12.53
C PRO A 136 2.30 -17.14 13.15
N PHE A 137 3.64 -17.26 13.13
CA PHE A 137 4.52 -16.22 13.63
C PHE A 137 4.52 -14.97 12.73
N LEU A 138 4.51 -15.13 11.41
CA LEU A 138 4.39 -13.99 10.48
C LEU A 138 3.03 -13.32 10.60
N CYS A 139 1.96 -14.12 10.72
CA CYS A 139 0.61 -13.61 10.99
C CYS A 139 0.56 -12.76 12.27
N LEU A 140 1.15 -13.25 13.37
CA LEU A 140 1.19 -12.52 14.62
C LEU A 140 1.92 -11.17 14.48
N HIS A 141 3.08 -11.16 13.82
CA HIS A 141 3.84 -9.92 13.61
C HIS A 141 3.10 -8.94 12.70
N ALA A 142 2.39 -9.40 11.66
CA ALA A 142 1.59 -8.54 10.80
C ALA A 142 0.46 -7.84 11.59
N VAL A 143 -0.23 -8.57 12.47
CA VAL A 143 -1.27 -8.00 13.34
C VAL A 143 -0.68 -7.03 14.36
N ILE A 144 0.45 -7.38 15.00
CA ILE A 144 1.14 -6.49 15.94
C ILE A 144 1.59 -5.21 15.25
N GLY A 145 2.21 -5.31 14.07
CA GLY A 145 2.64 -4.16 13.28
C GLY A 145 1.48 -3.21 12.97
N SER A 146 0.34 -3.76 12.56
CA SER A 146 -0.87 -2.97 12.31
C SER A 146 -1.38 -2.24 13.56
N CYS A 147 -1.39 -2.93 14.72
CA CYS A 147 -1.73 -2.31 16.01
C CYS A 147 -0.76 -1.19 16.40
N VAL A 148 0.55 -1.41 16.23
CA VAL A 148 1.58 -0.39 16.50
C VAL A 148 1.39 0.82 15.59
N GLY A 149 1.06 0.60 14.33
CA GLY A 149 0.70 1.65 13.38
C GLY A 149 -0.46 2.52 13.85
N ILE A 150 -1.55 1.90 14.33
CA ILE A 150 -2.69 2.63 14.92
C ILE A 150 -2.23 3.50 16.10
N LEU A 151 -1.41 2.95 17.00
CA LEU A 151 -0.88 3.71 18.15
C LEU A 151 0.00 4.88 17.71
N ALA A 152 0.81 4.70 16.67
CA ALA A 152 1.62 5.78 16.09
C ALA A 152 0.75 6.88 15.45
N GLY A 153 -0.31 6.50 14.75
CA GLY A 153 -1.27 7.46 14.20
C GLY A 153 -1.99 8.28 15.28
N LEU A 154 -2.37 7.63 16.39
CA LEU A 154 -2.98 8.31 17.53
C LEU A 154 -1.98 9.22 18.26
N SER A 155 -0.73 8.79 18.47
CA SER A 155 0.28 9.59 19.17
C SER A 155 0.64 10.87 18.42
N LEU A 156 0.55 10.85 17.08
CA LEU A 156 0.77 12.01 16.21
C LEU A 156 -0.51 12.81 15.92
N ALA A 157 -1.61 12.50 16.61
CA ALA A 157 -2.92 13.12 16.39
C ALA A 157 -3.30 13.14 14.90
N SER A 158 -3.18 11.99 14.22
CA SER A 158 -3.64 11.86 12.85
C SER A 158 -5.18 11.87 12.79
N PRO A 159 -5.79 12.41 11.71
CA PRO A 159 -7.23 12.32 11.52
C PRO A 159 -7.72 10.88 11.63
N PHE A 160 -8.74 10.65 12.46
CA PHE A 160 -9.23 9.29 12.75
C PHE A 160 -9.62 8.51 11.50
N ASN A 161 -10.13 9.18 10.46
CA ASN A 161 -10.47 8.54 9.20
C ASN A 161 -9.25 7.88 8.52
N ASN A 162 -8.06 8.49 8.59
CA ASN A 162 -6.84 7.90 8.03
C ASN A 162 -6.43 6.63 8.80
N ILE A 163 -6.63 6.64 10.12
CA ILE A 163 -6.37 5.48 10.98
C ILE A 163 -7.40 4.37 10.69
N TYR A 164 -8.69 4.71 10.62
CA TYR A 164 -9.77 3.75 10.34
C TYR A 164 -9.66 3.10 8.96
N ASN A 165 -9.14 3.85 7.97
CA ASN A 165 -8.85 3.33 6.63
C ASN A 165 -7.52 2.53 6.58
N GLY A 166 -6.86 2.30 7.71
CA GLY A 166 -5.66 1.47 7.81
C GLY A 166 -4.37 2.10 7.27
N LEU A 167 -4.37 3.40 6.93
CA LEU A 167 -3.23 4.07 6.29
C LEU A 167 -1.99 4.16 7.19
N TRP A 168 -2.16 3.95 8.50
CA TRP A 168 -1.06 3.92 9.47
C TRP A 168 -0.53 2.53 9.78
N GLY A 169 -1.19 1.46 9.30
CA GLY A 169 -0.96 0.09 9.77
C GLY A 169 -0.39 -0.89 8.74
N TYR A 170 0.04 -0.42 7.56
CA TYR A 170 0.48 -1.28 6.45
C TYR A 170 1.99 -1.29 6.19
N ASN A 171 2.72 -0.27 6.68
CA ASN A 171 4.19 -0.21 6.60
C ASN A 171 4.80 -0.72 7.91
#